data_AF-A0A933SEH5-F1
#
_entry.id   AF-A0A933SEH5-F1
#
_cell.length_a   1.000
_cell.length_b   1.000
_cell.length_c   1.000
_cell.angle_alpha   90.00
_cell.angle_beta   90.00
_cell.angle_gamma   90.00
#
_symmetry.space_group_name_H-M   'P 1'
#
loop_
_entity.id
_entity.type
_entity.pdbx_description
1 polymer ?
#
loop_
_entity_poly.entity_id
_entity_poly.type
_entity_poly.pdbx_seq_one_letter_code
_entity_poly.pdbx_strand_id
1 'polypeptide(L)'
;MDRTIASFVPPHCPRSRCRYHWNAAGWRWKRHGSYTRQASPTEIPRFRCCHCGATFSSQTFHTTYYLKRPGLQVPLLYRIDAGSGYR
;
A
#
# COMPACT_ATOMS: atom_id res chain seq x y z
N MET A 1 -18.47 5.02 -4.36
CA MET A 1 -17.38 6.02 -4.25
C MET A 1 -16.31 5.63 -5.23
N ASP A 2 -16.54 6.03 -6.47
CA ASP A 2 -15.70 5.75 -7.61
C ASP A 2 -14.46 6.64 -7.52
N ARG A 3 -13.36 6.09 -7.00
CA ARG A 3 -12.08 6.77 -6.99
C ARG A 3 -11.49 6.61 -8.38
N THR A 4 -11.73 7.63 -9.20
CA THR A 4 -10.90 8.02 -10.34
C THR A 4 -9.47 7.53 -10.10
N ILE A 5 -8.93 6.72 -11.02
CA ILE A 5 -7.52 6.32 -11.02
C ILE A 5 -6.71 7.59 -11.30
N ALA A 6 -6.68 8.51 -10.35
CA ALA A 6 -5.64 9.53 -10.26
C ALA A 6 -4.33 8.77 -10.37
N SER A 7 -3.46 9.21 -11.28
CA SER A 7 -2.18 8.58 -11.57
C SER A 7 -1.46 8.26 -10.26
N PHE A 8 -1.52 7.01 -9.82
CA PHE A 8 -0.90 6.60 -8.57
C PHE A 8 0.61 6.73 -8.72
N VAL A 9 1.21 7.61 -7.92
CA VAL A 9 2.65 7.78 -7.80
C VAL A 9 3.10 7.13 -6.48
N PRO A 10 3.86 6.03 -6.54
CA PRO A 10 4.40 5.40 -5.34
C PRO A 10 5.32 6.38 -4.59
N PRO A 11 5.15 6.54 -3.26
CA PRO A 11 5.92 7.51 -2.50
C PRO A 11 7.39 7.10 -2.28
N HIS A 12 7.65 5.81 -2.13
CA HIS A 12 9.00 5.25 -1.92
C HIS A 12 9.01 3.74 -2.22
N CYS A 13 10.18 3.11 -2.25
CA CYS A 13 10.25 1.67 -2.43
C CYS A 13 9.72 0.96 -1.16
N PRO A 14 8.78 0.00 -1.24
CA PRO A 14 8.25 -0.66 -0.05
C PRO A 14 9.20 -1.73 0.52
N ARG A 15 10.27 -2.10 -0.21
CA ARG A 15 11.27 -3.05 0.28
C ARG A 15 12.19 -2.34 1.28
N SER A 16 12.11 -2.72 2.56
CA SER A 16 12.91 -2.13 3.65
C SER A 16 14.42 -2.11 3.43
N ARG A 17 14.96 -3.11 2.72
CA ARG A 17 16.39 -3.20 2.36
C ARG A 17 16.80 -2.35 1.15
N CYS A 18 15.89 -1.65 0.50
CA CYS A 18 16.20 -0.79 -0.63
C CYS A 18 16.64 0.59 -0.13
N ARG A 19 17.69 1.19 -0.71
CA ARG A 19 18.10 2.57 -0.41
C ARG A 19 16.97 3.59 -0.58
N TYR A 20 16.07 3.32 -1.53
CA TYR A 20 14.92 4.19 -1.82
C TYR A 20 13.71 3.92 -0.92
N HIS A 21 13.86 3.15 0.16
CA HIS A 21 12.80 2.94 1.14
C HIS A 21 12.58 4.17 2.02
N TRP A 22 13.67 4.77 2.48
CA TRP A 22 13.64 5.94 3.38
C TRP A 22 13.81 7.27 2.65
N ASN A 23 14.45 7.27 1.48
CA ASN A 23 14.65 8.47 0.67
C ASN A 23 14.36 8.17 -0.81
N ALA A 24 13.25 8.71 -1.32
CA ALA A 24 12.82 8.50 -2.70
C ALA A 24 13.44 9.49 -3.71
N ALA A 25 14.38 10.35 -3.30
CA ALA A 25 15.03 11.31 -4.20
C ALA A 25 15.72 10.58 -5.37
N GLY A 26 15.34 10.95 -6.60
CA GLY A 26 15.83 10.32 -7.83
C GLY A 26 15.39 8.87 -8.03
N TRP A 27 14.41 8.38 -7.26
CA TRP A 27 13.94 7.01 -7.38
C TRP A 27 13.16 6.79 -8.68
N ARG A 28 13.52 5.71 -9.39
CA ARG A 28 12.83 5.27 -10.61
C ARG A 28 12.07 3.97 -10.39
N TRP A 29 10.85 3.92 -10.91
CA TRP A 29 10.00 2.74 -10.95
C TRP A 29 9.30 2.68 -12.31
N LYS A 30 8.83 1.50 -12.69
CA LYS A 30 8.09 1.27 -13.93
C LYS A 30 6.83 0.45 -13.70
N ARG A 31 5.82 0.60 -14.55
CA ARG A 31 4.67 -0.31 -14.59
C ARG A 31 5.15 -1.72 -14.96
N HIS A 32 4.54 -2.73 -14.34
CA HIS A 32 4.91 -4.14 -14.43
C HIS A 32 3.64 -5.02 -14.48
N GLY A 33 2.80 -4.76 -15.47
CA GLY A 33 1.52 -5.44 -15.66
C GLY A 33 0.48 -5.12 -14.61
N SER A 34 -0.46 -6.03 -14.44
CA SER A 34 -1.56 -5.97 -13.47
C SER A 34 -1.84 -7.34 -12.88
N TYR A 35 -2.66 -7.38 -11.82
CA TYR A 35 -3.17 -8.61 -11.22
C TYR A 35 -4.69 -8.49 -11.05
N THR A 36 -5.40 -9.52 -11.47
CA THR A 36 -6.86 -9.60 -11.37
C THR A 36 -7.27 -10.32 -10.09
N ARG A 37 -8.26 -9.78 -9.39
CA ARG A 37 -8.86 -10.38 -8.18
C ARG A 37 -10.37 -10.27 -8.23
N GLN A 38 -11.05 -11.04 -7.40
CA GLN A 38 -12.52 -11.05 -7.33
C GLN A 38 -13.11 -9.83 -6.60
N ALA A 39 -12.41 -9.31 -5.58
CA ALA A 39 -12.87 -8.17 -4.81
C ALA A 39 -12.59 -6.85 -5.54
N SER A 40 -13.47 -5.86 -5.45
CA SER A 40 -13.19 -4.52 -6.02
C SER A 40 -12.00 -3.84 -5.30
N PRO A 41 -11.05 -3.20 -6.02
CA PRO A 41 -10.96 -3.13 -7.48
C PRO A 41 -10.50 -4.47 -8.07
N THR A 42 -11.19 -4.89 -9.13
CA THR A 42 -11.00 -6.20 -9.80
C THR A 42 -9.63 -6.31 -10.46
N GLU A 43 -9.09 -5.20 -10.96
CA GLU A 43 -7.76 -5.16 -11.54
C GLU A 43 -6.86 -4.19 -10.76
N ILE A 44 -5.67 -4.65 -10.40
CA ILE A 44 -4.70 -3.87 -9.64
C ILE A 44 -3.43 -3.70 -10.48
N PRO A 45 -3.01 -2.46 -10.76
CA PRO A 45 -1.75 -2.22 -11.44
C PRO A 45 -0.57 -2.62 -10.56
N ARG A 46 0.42 -3.28 -11.17
CA ARG A 46 1.69 -3.62 -10.54
C ARG A 46 2.80 -2.71 -11.06
N PHE A 47 3.75 -2.44 -10.19
CA PHE A 47 4.92 -1.63 -10.45
C PHE A 47 6.17 -2.38 -10.02
N ARG A 48 7.31 -2.01 -10.58
CA ARG A 48 8.61 -2.59 -10.27
C ARG A 48 9.61 -1.49 -9.99
N CYS A 49 10.32 -1.60 -8.87
CA CYS A 49 11.44 -0.74 -8.53
C CYS A 49 12.58 -0.99 -9.52
N CYS A 50 13.13 0.07 -10.12
CA CYS A 50 14.25 -0.07 -11.07
C CYS A 50 15.60 -0.33 -10.37
N HIS A 51 15.69 -0.11 -9.05
CA HIS A 51 16.91 -0.35 -8.28
C HIS A 51 16.99 -1.78 -7.71
N CYS A 52 16.01 -2.19 -6.89
CA CYS A 52 16.05 -3.50 -6.22
C CYS A 52 15.20 -4.58 -6.90
N GLY A 53 14.50 -4.24 -7.99
CA GLY A 53 13.65 -5.18 -8.73
C GLY A 53 12.37 -5.62 -8.01
N ALA A 54 12.13 -5.18 -6.78
CA ALA A 54 10.91 -5.53 -6.04
C ALA A 54 9.65 -5.05 -6.78
N THR A 55 8.65 -5.93 -6.84
CA THR A 55 7.33 -5.59 -7.39
C THR A 55 6.37 -5.20 -6.28
N PHE A 56 5.52 -4.21 -6.53
CA PHE A 56 4.54 -3.71 -5.58
C PHE A 56 3.31 -3.15 -6.30
N SER A 57 2.28 -2.74 -5.56
CA SER A 57 1.06 -2.14 -6.10
C SER A 57 0.65 -0.92 -5.26
N SER A 58 -0.40 -0.21 -5.68
CA SER A 58 -0.99 0.88 -4.88
C SER A 58 -1.43 0.41 -3.49
N GLN A 59 -1.94 -0.83 -3.40
CA GLN A 59 -2.34 -1.42 -2.13
C GLN A 59 -1.19 -1.58 -1.15
N THR A 60 0.05 -1.75 -1.62
CA THR A 60 1.20 -1.89 -0.71
C THR A 60 1.36 -0.70 0.23
N PHE A 61 0.82 0.47 -0.15
CA PHE A 61 0.86 1.70 0.64
C PHE A 61 -0.47 2.03 1.34
N HIS A 62 -1.47 1.13 1.25
CA HIS A 62 -2.73 1.30 1.95
C HIS A 62 -2.57 0.87 3.41
N THR A 63 -3.07 1.68 4.35
CA THR A 63 -3.10 1.35 5.79
C THR A 63 -3.92 0.09 6.10
N THR A 64 -4.85 -0.26 5.20
CA THR A 64 -5.71 -1.44 5.29
C THR A 64 -5.10 -2.70 4.68
N TYR A 65 -3.91 -2.61 4.08
CA TYR A 65 -3.30 -3.74 3.38
C TYR A 65 -2.94 -4.88 4.33
N TYR A 66 -3.31 -6.11 3.96
CA TYR A 66 -3.24 -7.33 4.79
C TYR A 66 -4.08 -7.34 6.09
N LEU A 67 -4.83 -6.29 6.40
CA LEU A 67 -5.71 -6.31 7.57
C LEU A 67 -6.88 -7.27 7.33
N LYS A 68 -7.03 -8.26 8.22
CA LYS A 68 -8.17 -9.19 8.22
C LYS A 68 -9.48 -8.52 8.63
N ARG A 69 -9.39 -7.43 9.41
CA ARG A 69 -10.53 -6.65 9.93
C ARG A 69 -10.29 -5.15 9.73
N PRO A 70 -10.31 -4.64 8.49
CA PRO A 70 -9.91 -3.25 8.19
C PRO A 70 -10.81 -2.19 8.84
N GLY A 71 -12.06 -2.54 9.16
CA GLY A 71 -13.01 -1.64 9.85
C GLY A 71 -12.72 -1.41 11.33
N LEU A 72 -11.79 -2.16 11.94
CA LEU A 72 -11.48 -2.03 13.36
C LEU A 72 -10.44 -0.95 13.68
N GLN A 73 -9.77 -0.36 12.69
CA GLN A 73 -8.68 0.59 12.94
C GLN A 73 -9.10 1.76 13.84
N VAL A 74 -10.22 2.40 13.53
CA VAL A 74 -10.72 3.56 14.31
C VAL A 74 -11.28 3.13 15.68
N PRO A 75 -12.14 2.11 15.80
CA PRO A 75 -12.59 1.62 17.11
C PRO A 75 -11.44 1.18 18.03
N LEU A 76 -10.42 0.51 17.49
CA LEU A 76 -9.28 0.01 18.24
C LEU A 76 -8.42 1.17 18.75
N LEU A 77 -8.18 2.20 17.93
CA LEU A 77 -7.47 3.41 18.33
C LEU A 77 -8.12 4.08 19.56
N TYR A 78 -9.44 4.32 19.53
CA TYR A 78 -10.15 4.94 20.66
C TYR A 78 -10.07 4.10 21.94
N ARG A 79 -10.05 2.76 21.81
CA ARG A 79 -9.91 1.88 22.96
C ARG A 79 -8.53 2.00 23.59
N ILE A 80 -7.47 1.95 22.76
CA ILE A 80 -6.08 2.14 23.22
C ILE A 80 -5.91 3.50 23.91
N ASP A 81 -6.42 4.57 23.30
CA ASP A 81 -6.36 5.93 23.85
C ASP A 81 -7.02 6.03 25.23
N ALA A 82 -8.18 5.37 25.40
CA ALA A 82 -8.87 5.27 26.68
C ALA A 82 -8.22 4.26 27.67
N GLY A 83 -7.07 3.67 27.35
CA GLY A 83 -6.41 2.66 28.19
C GLY A 83 -7.16 1.32 28.28
N SER A 84 -8.07 1.06 27.35
CA SER A 84 -8.90 -0.14 27.29
C SER A 84 -8.53 -1.02 26.10
N GLY A 85 -8.49 -2.34 26.28
CA GLY A 85 -8.31 -3.26 25.14
C GLY A 85 -9.58 -3.36 24.28
N TYR A 86 -9.41 -3.67 22.99
CA TYR A 86 -10.54 -4.14 22.18
C TYR A 86 -10.80 -5.62 22.53
N ARG A 87 -11.96 -5.93 23.10
CA ARG A 87 -12.39 -7.28 23.46
C ARG A 87 -13.51 -7.74 22.54
#